data_AF-A0AAN7DP89-F1
#
_entry.id   AF-A0AAN7DP89-F1
#
_cell.length_a   1.000
_cell.length_b   1.000
_cell.length_c   1.000
_cell.angle_alpha   90.00
_cell.angle_beta   90.00
_cell.angle_gamma   90.00
#
_symmetry.space_group_name_H-M   'P 1'
#
loop_
_entity.id
_entity.type
_entity.pdbx_description
1 polymer ?
#
loop_
_entity_poly.entity_id
_entity_poly.type
_entity_poly.pdbx_seq_one_letter_code
_entity_poly.pdbx_strand_id
1 'polypeptide(L)'
;MASEDKDGQGLPLFVFIPLILCIVGILVLLDIRQRQRNPPHVPINTQPQAFEQQFLHDRDDQDDGEQDASDDNHDEGSSSAVRVKKVGKKRGDKLRKKEEKRRYREYMDQQRDLRRAQEEADEEEYRRIKMEQSIQRTDEMEKRRKEREKLAKAKAKEELKMQALQEKDAKKRQYRFNKYSDKLKKLVKEKKLCDTHALAKSMGLSQEEVIDMLKQSCDQDDEFELCLWSGTDTFLFITREDYEHFNEQFSSRGKQSIHDATL
;
A
#
# COMPACT_ATOMS: atom_id res chain seq x y z
N MET A 1 27.49 -20.84 48.92
CA MET A 1 26.08 -20.82 48.50
C MET A 1 26.00 -19.93 47.28
N ALA A 2 25.58 -20.50 46.16
CA ALA A 2 25.65 -19.90 44.83
C ALA A 2 24.53 -18.88 44.62
N SER A 3 24.87 -17.72 44.09
CA SER A 3 23.94 -16.77 43.48
C SER A 3 24.21 -16.74 41.98
N GLU A 4 23.21 -17.12 41.19
CA GLU A 4 23.20 -17.13 39.74
C GLU A 4 23.14 -15.69 39.20
N ASP A 5 24.16 -15.29 38.43
CA ASP A 5 24.08 -14.16 37.51
C ASP A 5 23.32 -14.58 36.25
N LYS A 6 22.15 -13.97 36.01
CA LYS A 6 21.38 -14.09 34.78
C LYS A 6 21.39 -12.77 34.04
N ASP A 7 22.54 -12.41 33.49
CA ASP A 7 22.64 -11.35 32.49
C ASP A 7 23.55 -11.79 31.35
N GLY A 8 23.04 -11.67 30.12
CA GLY A 8 23.89 -11.65 28.93
C GLY A 8 23.80 -12.82 27.94
N GLN A 9 22.62 -13.38 27.67
CA GLN A 9 22.40 -14.13 26.42
C GLN A 9 21.68 -13.24 25.39
N GLY A 10 22.37 -12.18 24.95
CA GLY A 10 22.03 -11.51 23.71
C GLY A 10 22.38 -12.43 22.54
N LEU A 11 21.41 -12.78 21.70
CA LEU A 11 21.65 -13.59 20.51
C LEU A 11 22.71 -12.88 19.63
N PRO A 12 23.79 -13.58 19.23
CA PRO A 12 24.88 -12.95 18.50
C PRO A 12 24.36 -12.37 17.18
N LEU A 13 24.74 -11.13 16.88
CA LEU A 13 24.29 -10.36 15.70
C LEU A 13 24.45 -11.13 14.38
N PHE A 14 25.41 -12.05 14.33
CA PHE A 14 25.68 -12.94 13.20
C PHE A 14 24.50 -13.83 12.80
N VAL A 15 23.59 -14.15 13.73
CA VAL A 15 22.38 -14.95 13.44
C VAL A 15 21.37 -14.15 12.62
N PHE A 16 21.39 -12.82 12.71
CA PHE A 16 20.48 -11.95 11.96
C PHE A 16 20.95 -11.64 10.54
N ILE A 17 22.25 -11.80 10.24
CA ILE A 17 22.81 -11.57 8.90
C ILE A 17 22.09 -12.39 7.81
N PRO A 18 21.93 -13.73 7.93
CA PRO A 18 21.21 -14.50 6.91
C PRO A 18 19.73 -14.12 6.83
N LEU A 19 19.12 -13.72 7.96
CA LEU A 19 17.71 -13.33 8.04
C LEU A 19 17.48 -11.99 7.32
N ILE A 20 18.38 -11.04 7.50
CA ILE A 20 18.38 -9.74 6.80
C ILE A 20 18.59 -9.94 5.30
N LEU A 21 19.54 -10.79 4.89
CA LEU A 21 19.77 -11.10 3.47
C LEU A 21 18.54 -11.75 2.81
N CYS A 22 17.84 -12.65 3.51
CA CYS A 22 16.59 -13.23 3.03
C CYS A 22 15.48 -12.17 2.87
N ILE A 23 15.33 -11.25 3.84
CA ILE A 23 14.34 -10.17 3.76
C ILE A 23 14.64 -9.24 2.58
N VAL A 24 15.90 -8.82 2.41
CA VAL A 24 16.33 -7.97 1.29
C VAL A 24 16.10 -8.69 -0.05
N GLY A 25 16.41 -9.98 -0.14
CA GLY A 25 16.15 -10.80 -1.33
C GLY A 25 14.67 -10.86 -1.70
N ILE A 26 13.77 -11.05 -0.71
CA ILE A 26 12.32 -11.05 -0.94
C ILE A 26 11.84 -9.67 -1.42
N LEU A 27 12.33 -8.59 -0.84
CA LEU A 27 11.97 -7.23 -1.26
C LEU A 27 12.41 -6.93 -2.71
N VAL A 28 13.61 -7.37 -3.11
CA VAL A 28 14.09 -7.24 -4.50
C VAL A 28 13.22 -8.07 -5.46
N LEU A 29 12.87 -9.31 -5.09
CA LEU A 29 11.99 -10.15 -5.90
C LEU A 29 10.58 -9.55 -6.04
N LEU A 30 10.07 -8.91 -4.97
CA LEU A 30 8.79 -8.20 -5.02
C LEU A 30 8.87 -6.96 -5.91
N ASP A 31 9.96 -6.18 -5.87
CA ASP A 31 10.16 -5.02 -6.75
C ASP A 31 10.22 -5.43 -8.22
N ILE A 32 10.95 -6.50 -8.54
CA ILE A 32 11.03 -7.05 -9.91
C ILE A 32 9.63 -7.50 -10.38
N ARG A 33 8.88 -8.19 -9.51
CA ARG A 33 7.53 -8.67 -9.84
C ARG A 33 6.53 -7.52 -9.99
N GLN A 34 6.71 -6.43 -9.23
CA GLN A 34 5.90 -5.22 -9.32
C GLN A 34 6.20 -4.43 -10.60
N ARG A 35 7.46 -4.36 -11.02
CA ARG A 35 7.88 -3.79 -12.32
C ARG A 35 7.36 -4.60 -13.51
N GLN A 36 7.29 -5.93 -13.41
CA GLN A 36 6.67 -6.75 -14.45
C GLN A 36 5.14 -6.57 -14.52
N ARG A 37 4.49 -6.29 -13.38
CA ARG A 37 3.04 -6.05 -13.33
C ARG A 37 2.64 -4.67 -13.86
N ASN A 38 3.53 -3.70 -13.77
CA ASN A 38 3.34 -2.34 -14.27
C ASN A 38 4.52 -1.98 -15.20
N PRO A 39 4.52 -2.44 -16.47
CA PRO A 39 5.46 -1.90 -17.43
C PRO A 39 5.30 -0.37 -17.45
N PRO A 40 6.39 0.42 -17.41
CA PRO A 40 6.30 1.86 -17.51
C PRO A 40 5.59 2.19 -18.82
N HIS A 41 4.42 2.82 -18.67
CA HIS A 41 3.62 3.32 -19.77
C HIS A 41 4.45 4.38 -20.49
N VAL A 42 5.12 3.98 -21.57
CA VAL A 42 5.68 4.94 -22.52
C VAL A 42 4.49 5.72 -23.07
N PRO A 43 4.47 7.07 -22.97
CA PRO A 43 3.40 7.84 -23.60
C PRO A 43 3.63 7.79 -25.10
N ILE A 44 2.98 6.83 -25.77
CA ILE A 44 2.84 6.86 -27.22
C ILE A 44 1.85 7.98 -27.53
N ASN A 45 2.41 9.06 -28.05
CA ASN A 45 1.74 10.11 -28.79
C ASN A 45 0.63 9.55 -29.68
N THR A 46 -0.60 10.04 -29.46
CA THR A 46 -1.58 10.43 -30.49
C THR A 46 -1.54 9.70 -31.84
N GLN A 47 -2.35 8.65 -31.99
CA GLN A 47 -3.26 8.46 -33.13
C GLN A 47 -4.23 7.28 -32.89
N PRO A 48 -5.54 7.51 -32.71
CA PRO A 48 -6.54 6.46 -32.85
C PRO A 48 -7.54 6.84 -33.94
N GLN A 49 -7.11 6.88 -35.19
CA GLN A 49 -7.99 6.88 -36.36
C GLN A 49 -7.27 6.16 -37.50
N ALA A 50 -7.88 5.09 -38.01
CA ALA A 50 -7.55 4.33 -39.23
C ALA A 50 -7.17 2.84 -39.06
N PHE A 51 -7.88 2.06 -38.23
CA PHE A 51 -7.79 0.59 -38.34
C PHE A 51 -9.14 -0.15 -38.29
N GLU A 52 -10.28 0.54 -38.21
CA GLU A 52 -11.60 -0.10 -38.13
C GLU A 52 -12.56 0.26 -39.28
N GLN A 53 -12.03 0.58 -40.46
CA GLN A 53 -12.84 0.88 -41.65
C GLN A 53 -12.53 0.04 -42.89
N GLN A 54 -11.80 -1.07 -42.75
CA GLN A 54 -11.32 -1.84 -43.92
C GLN A 54 -11.77 -3.32 -43.99
N PHE A 55 -12.72 -3.77 -43.16
CA PHE A 55 -13.18 -5.17 -43.20
C PHE A 55 -14.68 -5.39 -43.45
N LEU A 56 -15.45 -4.34 -43.78
CA LEU A 56 -16.90 -4.44 -44.05
C LEU A 56 -17.36 -3.87 -45.39
N HIS A 57 -16.44 -3.69 -46.37
CA HIS A 57 -16.81 -3.07 -47.65
C HIS A 57 -16.39 -3.84 -48.91
N ASP A 58 -16.21 -5.16 -48.82
CA ASP A 58 -15.80 -5.94 -49.99
C ASP A 58 -16.42 -7.34 -49.97
N ARG A 59 -17.75 -7.43 -50.20
CA ARG A 59 -18.40 -8.65 -50.77
C ARG A 59 -19.90 -8.56 -51.15
N ASP A 60 -20.45 -7.38 -51.37
CA ASP A 60 -21.73 -7.23 -52.08
C ASP A 60 -21.44 -6.62 -53.47
N ASP A 61 -20.97 -7.45 -54.41
CA ASP A 61 -21.07 -7.18 -55.85
C ASP A 61 -20.75 -8.47 -56.65
N GLN A 62 -21.77 -9.31 -56.79
CA GLN A 62 -21.92 -10.19 -57.95
C GLN A 62 -23.43 -10.36 -58.21
N ASP A 63 -24.02 -9.23 -58.59
CA ASP A 63 -25.29 -9.15 -59.30
C ASP A 63 -25.06 -9.61 -60.74
N ASP A 64 -25.11 -10.93 -60.96
CA ASP A 64 -25.28 -11.47 -62.31
C ASP A 64 -26.74 -11.26 -62.72
N GLY A 65 -26.96 -10.10 -63.33
CA GLY A 65 -28.16 -9.76 -64.06
C GLY A 65 -28.27 -10.64 -65.32
N GLU A 66 -29.07 -11.70 -65.24
CA GLU A 66 -29.79 -12.20 -66.40
C GLU A 66 -31.14 -11.50 -66.47
N GLN A 67 -31.15 -10.40 -67.22
CA GLN A 67 -32.34 -9.93 -67.92
C GLN A 67 -32.81 -11.05 -68.86
N ASP A 68 -34.00 -11.58 -68.61
CA ASP A 68 -34.86 -12.00 -69.71
C ASP A 68 -36.23 -11.37 -69.55
N ALA A 69 -36.64 -10.78 -70.65
CA ALA A 69 -37.63 -9.74 -70.74
C ALA A 69 -39.06 -10.29 -70.67
N SER A 70 -39.92 -9.40 -70.19
CA SER A 70 -41.27 -9.12 -70.68
C SER A 70 -42.30 -10.25 -70.82
N ASP A 71 -43.44 -9.94 -70.21
CA ASP A 71 -44.79 -10.29 -70.61
C ASP A 71 -45.23 -11.75 -70.46
N ASP A 72 -46.16 -12.00 -69.54
CA ASP A 72 -47.56 -11.89 -69.94
C ASP A 72 -48.46 -11.91 -68.69
N ASN A 73 -49.59 -11.25 -68.84
CA ASN A 73 -50.70 -11.04 -67.93
C ASN A 73 -51.28 -12.31 -67.28
N HIS A 74 -52.22 -12.05 -66.36
CA HIS A 74 -53.22 -12.92 -65.74
C HIS A 74 -52.84 -13.52 -64.39
N ASP A 75 -53.71 -13.51 -63.39
CA ASP A 75 -55.01 -12.89 -63.17
C ASP A 75 -55.29 -13.20 -61.70
N GLU A 76 -56.09 -12.36 -61.07
CA GLU A 76 -56.62 -12.60 -59.74
C GLU A 76 -57.41 -13.92 -59.72
N GLY A 77 -57.31 -14.70 -58.64
CA GLY A 77 -57.91 -16.04 -58.67
C GLY A 77 -57.92 -16.80 -57.36
N SER A 78 -58.60 -16.24 -56.37
CA SER A 78 -59.15 -17.00 -55.25
C SER A 78 -60.06 -18.13 -55.73
N SER A 79 -59.96 -19.28 -55.04
CA SER A 79 -60.95 -20.38 -55.01
C SER A 79 -61.19 -21.19 -56.29
N SER A 80 -60.82 -22.47 -56.30
CA SER A 80 -61.62 -23.54 -56.91
C SER A 80 -60.91 -24.89 -56.85
N ALA A 81 -61.64 -25.88 -56.33
CA ALA A 81 -61.50 -27.33 -56.49
C ALA A 81 -60.41 -27.85 -57.44
N VAL A 82 -59.53 -28.70 -56.89
CA VAL A 82 -58.43 -29.37 -57.59
C VAL A 82 -58.98 -30.43 -58.57
N ARG A 83 -59.35 -30.02 -59.78
CA ARG A 83 -59.31 -30.90 -60.96
C ARG A 83 -57.89 -30.85 -61.52
N VAL A 84 -57.13 -31.92 -61.29
CA VAL A 84 -55.76 -32.09 -61.79
C VAL A 84 -55.77 -32.17 -63.32
N LYS A 85 -55.72 -31.01 -63.99
CA LYS A 85 -55.34 -30.96 -65.41
C LYS A 85 -53.86 -31.34 -65.49
N LYS A 86 -53.54 -32.29 -66.36
CA LYS A 86 -52.18 -32.78 -66.61
C LYS A 86 -51.31 -31.62 -67.11
N VAL A 87 -50.57 -31.01 -66.20
CA VAL A 87 -49.61 -29.97 -66.52
C VAL A 87 -48.55 -30.59 -67.44
N GLY A 88 -48.31 -29.99 -68.60
CA GLY A 88 -47.27 -30.47 -69.52
C GLY A 88 -45.91 -30.53 -68.82
N LYS A 89 -45.08 -31.53 -69.17
CA LYS A 89 -43.79 -31.85 -68.52
C LYS A 89 -42.94 -30.61 -68.19
N LYS A 90 -42.82 -29.67 -69.14
CA LYS A 90 -42.06 -28.41 -68.97
C LYS A 90 -42.63 -27.46 -67.92
N ARG A 91 -43.97 -27.35 -67.80
CA ARG A 91 -44.63 -26.44 -66.85
C ARG A 91 -44.68 -27.04 -65.43
N GLY A 92 -44.72 -28.37 -65.31
CA GLY A 92 -44.61 -29.07 -64.02
C GLY A 92 -43.20 -28.93 -63.42
N ASP A 93 -42.17 -29.09 -64.24
CA ASP A 93 -40.77 -28.93 -63.80
C ASP A 93 -40.47 -27.47 -63.40
N LYS A 94 -41.03 -26.47 -64.10
CA LYS A 94 -40.89 -25.05 -63.72
C LYS A 94 -41.58 -24.72 -62.39
N LEU A 95 -42.76 -25.30 -62.13
CA LEU A 95 -43.46 -25.13 -60.85
C LEU A 95 -42.73 -25.79 -59.69
N ARG A 96 -42.19 -27.00 -59.89
CA ARG A 96 -41.36 -27.68 -58.88
C ARG A 96 -40.11 -26.88 -58.53
N LYS A 97 -39.38 -26.36 -59.53
CA LYS A 97 -38.22 -25.48 -59.29
C LYS A 97 -38.60 -24.20 -58.54
N LYS A 98 -39.77 -23.62 -58.81
CA LYS A 98 -40.25 -22.42 -58.09
C LYS A 98 -40.63 -22.74 -56.64
N GLU A 99 -41.23 -23.90 -56.39
CA GLU A 99 -41.55 -24.36 -55.04
C GLU A 99 -40.30 -24.70 -54.24
N GLU A 100 -39.32 -25.39 -54.83
CA GLU A 100 -38.01 -25.65 -54.22
C GLU A 100 -37.27 -24.34 -53.88
N LYS A 101 -37.31 -23.34 -54.78
CA LYS A 101 -36.75 -22.00 -54.52
C LYS A 101 -37.47 -21.27 -53.39
N ARG A 102 -38.79 -21.42 -53.26
CA ARG A 102 -39.57 -20.83 -52.16
C ARG A 102 -39.25 -21.50 -50.83
N ARG A 103 -39.22 -22.84 -50.79
CA ARG A 103 -38.85 -23.60 -49.59
C ARG A 103 -37.43 -23.30 -49.13
N TYR A 104 -36.50 -23.11 -50.07
CA TYR A 104 -35.13 -22.72 -49.74
C TYR A 104 -35.06 -21.32 -49.12
N ARG A 105 -35.83 -20.34 -49.62
CA ARG A 105 -35.91 -19.01 -49.02
C ARG A 105 -36.50 -19.05 -47.62
N GLU A 106 -37.63 -19.75 -47.45
CA GLU A 106 -38.28 -19.91 -46.13
C GLU A 106 -37.35 -20.59 -45.12
N TYR A 107 -36.55 -21.58 -45.54
CA TYR A 107 -35.53 -22.22 -44.70
C TYR A 107 -34.40 -21.25 -44.31
N MET A 108 -33.89 -20.45 -45.25
CA MET A 108 -32.85 -19.46 -44.96
C MET A 108 -33.35 -18.35 -44.05
N ASP A 109 -34.59 -17.91 -44.20
CA ASP A 109 -35.21 -16.92 -43.33
C ASP A 109 -35.41 -17.48 -41.91
N GLN A 110 -35.85 -18.73 -41.77
CA GLN A 110 -35.91 -19.41 -40.48
C GLN A 110 -34.53 -19.53 -39.82
N GLN A 111 -33.47 -19.82 -40.57
CA GLN A 111 -32.11 -19.83 -40.01
C GLN A 111 -31.65 -18.45 -39.54
N ARG A 112 -32.02 -17.38 -40.25
CA ARG A 112 -31.70 -16.00 -39.85
C ARG A 112 -32.45 -15.59 -38.59
N ASP A 113 -33.73 -15.93 -38.49
CA ASP A 113 -34.53 -15.61 -37.32
C ASP A 113 -34.10 -16.40 -36.08
N LEU A 114 -33.72 -17.68 -36.24
CA LEU A 114 -33.12 -18.47 -35.16
C LEU A 114 -31.80 -17.88 -34.67
N ARG A 115 -30.95 -17.40 -35.59
CA ARG A 115 -29.70 -16.74 -35.22
C ARG A 115 -29.95 -15.42 -34.47
N ARG A 116 -30.89 -14.60 -34.97
CA ARG A 116 -31.25 -13.33 -34.32
C ARG A 116 -31.81 -13.57 -32.92
N ALA A 117 -32.65 -14.58 -32.74
CA ALA A 117 -33.21 -14.93 -31.43
C ALA A 117 -32.14 -15.40 -30.45
N GLN A 118 -31.12 -16.12 -30.92
CA GLN A 118 -29.98 -16.53 -30.10
C GLN A 118 -29.11 -15.33 -29.71
N GLU A 119 -28.80 -14.45 -30.66
CA GLU A 119 -28.02 -13.22 -30.41
C GLU A 119 -28.75 -12.29 -29.42
N GLU A 120 -30.07 -12.14 -29.53
CA GLU A 120 -30.87 -11.34 -28.59
C GLU A 120 -30.87 -11.94 -27.17
N ALA A 121 -30.97 -13.26 -27.04
CA ALA A 121 -30.89 -13.94 -25.75
C ALA A 121 -29.51 -13.77 -25.09
N ASP A 122 -28.43 -13.92 -25.87
CA ASP A 122 -27.05 -13.74 -25.39
C ASP A 122 -26.77 -12.28 -24.99
N GLU A 123 -27.31 -11.31 -25.74
CA GLU A 123 -27.21 -9.89 -25.40
C GLU A 123 -27.94 -9.52 -24.11
N GLU A 124 -29.15 -10.05 -23.91
CA GLU A 124 -29.91 -9.82 -22.68
C GLU A 124 -29.21 -10.42 -21.45
N GLU A 125 -28.67 -11.64 -21.57
CA GLU A 125 -27.90 -12.28 -20.51
C GLU A 125 -26.64 -11.46 -20.20
N TYR A 126 -25.91 -11.02 -21.23
CA TYR A 126 -24.73 -10.17 -21.06
C TYR A 126 -25.07 -8.84 -20.35
N ARG A 127 -26.19 -8.20 -20.70
CA ARG A 127 -26.64 -6.97 -20.05
C ARG A 127 -27.00 -7.19 -18.58
N ARG A 128 -27.68 -8.30 -18.25
CA ARG A 128 -28.01 -8.67 -16.87
C ARG A 128 -26.76 -8.92 -16.04
N ILE A 129 -25.83 -9.73 -16.54
CA ILE A 129 -24.56 -10.03 -15.87
C ILE A 129 -23.74 -8.75 -15.65
N LYS A 130 -23.68 -7.88 -16.66
CA LYS A 130 -22.92 -6.61 -16.57
C LYS A 130 -23.53 -5.67 -15.52
N MET A 131 -24.85 -5.58 -15.44
CA MET A 131 -25.51 -4.78 -14.40
C MET A 131 -25.26 -5.35 -13.00
N GLU A 132 -25.40 -6.67 -12.82
CA GLU A 132 -25.16 -7.32 -11.53
C GLU A 132 -23.71 -7.14 -11.06
N GLN A 133 -22.74 -7.37 -11.95
CA GLN A 133 -21.32 -7.14 -11.65
C GLN A 133 -21.02 -5.68 -11.31
N SER A 134 -21.73 -4.72 -11.94
CA SER A 134 -21.53 -3.30 -11.62
C SER A 134 -22.01 -2.97 -10.21
N ILE A 135 -23.15 -3.51 -9.78
CA ILE A 135 -23.72 -3.33 -8.44
C ILE A 135 -22.82 -3.99 -7.38
N GLN A 136 -22.37 -5.21 -7.64
CA GLN A 136 -21.47 -5.92 -6.72
C GLN A 136 -20.14 -5.15 -6.53
N ARG A 137 -19.56 -4.62 -7.62
CA ARG A 137 -18.32 -3.81 -7.53
C ARG A 137 -18.53 -2.52 -6.76
N THR A 138 -19.66 -1.84 -6.91
CA THR A 138 -19.94 -0.61 -6.16
C THR A 138 -20.10 -0.90 -4.66
N ASP A 139 -20.80 -1.96 -4.31
CA ASP A 139 -21.05 -2.35 -2.91
C ASP A 139 -19.75 -2.78 -2.22
N GLU A 140 -18.90 -3.55 -2.91
CA GLU A 140 -17.59 -3.94 -2.41
C GLU A 140 -16.66 -2.74 -2.20
N MET A 141 -16.66 -1.78 -3.15
CA MET A 141 -15.88 -0.56 -3.02
C MET A 141 -16.37 0.32 -1.87
N GLU A 142 -17.67 0.45 -1.68
CA GLU A 142 -18.25 1.23 -0.58
C GLU A 142 -17.95 0.58 0.77
N LYS A 143 -18.09 -0.75 0.87
CA LYS A 143 -17.73 -1.51 2.08
C LYS A 143 -16.25 -1.33 2.42
N ARG A 144 -15.36 -1.46 1.42
CA ARG A 144 -13.92 -1.26 1.60
C ARG A 144 -13.59 0.17 2.03
N ARG A 145 -14.30 1.18 1.51
CA ARG A 145 -14.14 2.58 1.93
C ARG A 145 -14.57 2.78 3.37
N LYS A 146 -15.73 2.25 3.77
CA LYS A 146 -16.23 2.32 5.15
C LYS A 146 -15.30 1.62 6.14
N GLU A 147 -14.76 0.46 5.80
CA GLU A 147 -13.79 -0.26 6.64
C GLU A 147 -12.47 0.51 6.80
N ARG A 148 -11.95 1.08 5.70
CA ARG A 148 -10.75 1.94 5.75
C ARG A 148 -10.98 3.18 6.60
N GLU A 149 -12.13 3.83 6.48
CA GLU A 149 -12.46 5.02 7.27
C GLU A 149 -12.59 4.69 8.77
N LYS A 150 -13.23 3.57 9.11
CA LYS A 150 -13.30 3.08 10.49
C LYS A 150 -11.93 2.78 11.06
N LEU A 151 -11.06 2.11 10.28
CA LEU A 151 -9.70 1.80 10.69
C LEU A 151 -8.87 3.08 10.88
N ALA A 152 -8.97 4.03 9.96
CA ALA A 152 -8.27 5.31 10.06
C ALA A 152 -8.73 6.11 11.29
N LYS A 153 -10.04 6.17 11.57
CA LYS A 153 -10.58 6.81 12.78
C LYS A 153 -10.11 6.12 14.06
N ALA A 154 -10.04 4.79 14.07
CA ALA A 154 -9.54 4.05 15.22
C ALA A 154 -8.06 4.33 15.48
N LYS A 155 -7.22 4.30 14.43
CA LYS A 155 -5.79 4.63 14.52
C LYS A 155 -5.56 6.06 14.98
N ALA A 156 -6.25 7.04 14.38
CA ALA A 156 -6.12 8.45 14.79
C ALA A 156 -6.50 8.66 16.26
N LYS A 157 -7.53 7.95 16.76
CA LYS A 157 -7.92 8.02 18.17
C LYS A 157 -6.87 7.39 19.11
N GLU A 158 -6.21 6.33 18.67
CA GLU A 158 -5.13 5.68 19.43
C GLU A 158 -3.88 6.57 19.47
N GLU A 159 -3.49 7.14 18.32
CA GLU A 159 -2.37 8.08 18.22
C GLU A 159 -2.58 9.32 19.09
N LEU A 160 -3.79 9.91 19.08
CA LEU A 160 -4.14 11.03 19.95
C LEU A 160 -4.04 10.66 21.44
N LYS A 161 -4.44 9.44 21.83
CA LYS A 161 -4.30 8.98 23.22
C LYS A 161 -2.83 8.80 23.61
N MET A 162 -2.01 8.25 22.71
CA MET A 162 -0.57 8.09 22.94
C MET A 162 0.12 9.44 23.07
N GLN A 163 -0.18 10.40 22.19
CA GLN A 163 0.34 11.76 22.27
C GLN A 163 -0.07 12.45 23.58
N ALA A 164 -1.34 12.35 23.96
CA ALA A 164 -1.82 12.92 25.23
C ALA A 164 -1.15 12.30 26.46
N LEU A 165 -0.80 11.01 26.42
CA LEU A 165 -0.06 10.34 27.50
C LEU A 165 1.40 10.82 27.55
N GLN A 166 2.06 10.90 26.39
CA GLN A 166 3.42 11.43 26.27
C GLN A 166 3.52 12.88 26.75
N GLU A 167 2.57 13.74 26.38
CA GLU A 167 2.54 15.13 26.86
C GLU A 167 2.35 15.22 28.38
N LYS A 168 1.49 14.37 28.96
CA LYS A 168 1.28 14.33 30.41
C LYS A 168 2.54 13.89 31.13
N ASP A 169 3.24 12.89 30.60
CA ASP A 169 4.47 12.41 31.21
C ASP A 169 5.61 13.42 31.04
N ALA A 170 5.72 14.09 29.89
CA ALA A 170 6.65 15.19 29.67
C ALA A 170 6.39 16.36 30.65
N LYS A 171 5.14 16.78 30.82
CA LYS A 171 4.75 17.83 31.78
C LYS A 171 5.08 17.44 33.22
N LYS A 172 4.81 16.19 33.60
CA LYS A 172 5.17 15.68 34.95
C LYS A 172 6.69 15.67 35.15
N ARG A 173 7.45 15.22 34.16
CA ARG A 173 8.92 15.22 34.20
C ARG A 173 9.46 16.65 34.34
N GLN A 174 8.97 17.59 33.53
CA GLN A 174 9.38 18.98 33.60
C GLN A 174 9.02 19.62 34.96
N TYR A 175 7.85 19.32 35.52
CA TYR A 175 7.48 19.78 36.85
C TYR A 175 8.40 19.21 37.95
N ARG A 176 8.73 17.92 37.88
CA ARG A 176 9.69 17.29 38.81
C ARG A 176 11.07 17.91 38.67
N PHE A 177 11.56 18.09 37.45
CA PHE A 177 12.82 18.75 37.17
C PHE A 177 12.86 20.13 37.83
N ASN A 178 11.89 21.01 37.53
CA ASN A 178 11.86 22.36 38.12
C ASN A 178 11.78 22.37 39.65
N LYS A 179 11.17 21.35 40.27
CA LYS A 179 11.06 21.26 41.73
C LYS A 179 12.37 20.81 42.39
N TYR A 180 13.13 19.93 41.74
CA TYR A 180 14.27 19.25 42.34
C TYR A 180 15.63 19.67 41.75
N SER A 181 15.64 20.40 40.62
CA SER A 181 16.84 20.84 39.90
C SER A 181 17.78 21.61 40.80
N ASP A 182 17.30 22.59 41.55
CA ASP A 182 18.17 23.45 42.36
C ASP A 182 18.82 22.69 43.51
N LYS A 183 18.09 21.74 44.11
CA LYS A 183 18.62 20.88 45.16
C LYS A 183 19.66 19.91 44.59
N LEU A 184 19.37 19.34 43.41
CA LEU A 184 20.28 18.46 42.69
C LEU A 184 21.59 19.19 42.36
N LYS A 185 21.51 20.37 41.75
CA LYS A 185 22.67 21.20 41.39
C LYS A 185 23.54 21.51 42.60
N LYS A 186 22.94 21.89 43.74
CA LYS A 186 23.68 22.16 44.99
C LYS A 186 24.44 20.93 45.48
N LEU A 187 23.78 19.76 45.56
CA LEU A 187 24.40 18.52 46.02
C LEU A 187 25.55 18.07 45.11
N VAL A 188 25.37 18.24 43.80
CA VAL A 188 26.38 17.88 42.81
C VAL A 188 27.61 18.79 42.91
N LYS A 189 27.39 20.09 43.08
CA LYS A 189 28.47 21.08 43.28
C LYS A 189 29.26 20.82 44.57
N GLU A 190 28.59 20.44 45.65
CA GLU A 190 29.24 20.16 46.94
C GLU A 190 30.11 18.91 46.92
N LYS A 191 29.65 17.83 46.25
CA LYS A 191 30.37 16.54 46.27
C LYS A 191 31.37 16.35 45.15
N LYS A 192 31.24 17.11 44.04
CA LYS A 192 32.03 17.00 42.80
C LYS A 192 31.94 15.63 42.12
N LEU A 193 32.23 14.53 42.81
CA LEU A 193 31.98 13.15 42.38
C LEU A 193 30.69 12.62 43.03
N CYS A 194 29.72 12.23 42.21
CA CYS A 194 28.41 11.76 42.65
C CYS A 194 28.07 10.38 42.08
N ASP A 195 27.71 9.44 42.94
CA ASP A 195 27.01 8.22 42.53
C ASP A 195 25.51 8.51 42.39
N THR A 196 24.96 8.26 41.21
CA THR A 196 23.54 8.46 40.86
C THR A 196 22.60 7.68 41.78
N HIS A 197 22.98 6.48 42.24
CA HIS A 197 22.16 5.69 43.15
C HIS A 197 22.11 6.33 44.54
N ALA A 198 23.26 6.78 45.06
CA ALA A 198 23.33 7.52 46.32
C ALA A 198 22.57 8.85 46.24
N LEU A 199 22.66 9.55 45.11
CA LEU A 199 21.97 10.81 44.84
C LEU A 199 20.45 10.59 44.82
N ALA A 200 19.96 9.57 44.11
CA ALA A 200 18.57 9.16 44.05
C ALA A 200 18.01 8.84 45.45
N LYS A 201 18.74 8.07 46.25
CA LYS A 201 18.37 7.76 47.64
C LYS A 201 18.27 9.01 48.52
N SER A 202 19.17 9.98 48.34
CA SER A 202 19.16 11.24 49.11
C SER A 202 17.99 12.17 48.76
N MET A 203 17.48 12.06 47.54
CA MET A 203 16.38 12.88 47.03
C MET A 203 15.02 12.19 47.08
N GLY A 204 14.99 10.87 47.32
CA GLY A 204 13.78 10.05 47.29
C GLY A 204 13.20 9.89 45.88
N LEU A 205 14.06 9.87 44.86
CA LEU A 205 13.69 9.77 43.45
C LEU A 205 14.22 8.45 42.86
N SER A 206 13.74 8.07 41.68
CA SER A 206 14.34 6.93 40.98
C SER A 206 15.71 7.30 40.40
N GLN A 207 16.56 6.30 40.20
CA GLN A 207 17.87 6.52 39.57
C GLN A 207 17.72 7.09 38.16
N GLU A 208 16.78 6.55 37.38
CA GLU A 208 16.46 7.05 36.03
C GLU A 208 16.02 8.52 36.04
N GLU A 209 15.17 8.92 37.00
CA GLU A 209 14.75 10.32 37.14
C GLU A 209 15.92 11.24 37.44
N VAL A 210 16.86 10.81 38.30
CA VAL A 210 18.07 11.58 38.59
C VAL A 210 18.97 11.71 37.37
N ILE A 211 19.19 10.63 36.63
CA ILE A 211 19.99 10.64 35.40
C ILE A 211 19.36 11.58 34.37
N ASP A 212 18.04 11.50 34.17
CA ASP A 212 17.33 12.36 33.22
C ASP A 212 17.43 13.83 33.62
N MET A 213 17.29 14.15 34.90
CA MET A 213 17.45 15.53 35.39
C MET A 213 18.90 16.02 35.28
N LEU A 214 19.90 15.16 35.50
CA LEU A 214 21.31 15.53 35.31
C LEU A 214 21.62 15.82 33.84
N LYS A 215 21.15 14.96 32.92
CA LYS A 215 21.27 15.18 31.46
C LYS A 215 20.60 16.49 31.05
N GLN A 216 19.37 16.72 31.53
CA GLN A 216 18.66 17.96 31.25
C GLN A 216 19.40 19.19 31.81
N SER A 217 20.11 19.06 32.95
CA SER A 217 20.93 20.16 33.48
C SER A 217 22.18 20.39 32.62
N CYS A 218 22.82 19.35 32.11
CA CYS A 218 23.93 19.47 31.15
C CYS A 218 23.50 20.16 29.85
N ASP A 219 22.26 19.97 29.40
CA ASP A 219 21.73 20.61 28.19
C ASP A 219 21.31 22.08 28.40
N GLN A 220 20.93 22.46 29.63
CA GLN A 220 20.33 23.77 29.94
C GLN A 220 21.28 24.75 30.61
N ASP A 221 22.28 24.27 31.35
CA ASP A 221 23.16 25.10 32.17
C ASP A 221 24.61 25.00 31.68
N ASP A 222 25.19 26.14 31.29
CA ASP A 222 26.58 26.25 30.86
C ASP A 222 27.58 25.77 31.93
N GLU A 223 27.23 25.89 33.21
CA GLU A 223 28.06 25.40 34.33
C GLU A 223 28.22 23.87 34.35
N PHE A 224 27.30 23.13 33.71
CA PHE A 224 27.32 21.68 33.65
C PHE A 224 27.90 21.15 32.33
N GLU A 225 28.37 22.04 31.44
CA GLU A 225 28.91 21.70 30.12
C GLU A 225 30.10 20.74 30.20
N LEU A 226 30.97 20.94 31.20
CA LEU A 226 32.21 20.16 31.37
C LEU A 226 32.04 18.93 32.27
N CYS A 227 30.81 18.56 32.61
CA CYS A 227 30.56 17.38 33.44
C CYS A 227 30.82 16.09 32.67
N LEU A 228 31.34 15.08 33.38
CA LEU A 228 31.68 13.79 32.81
C LEU A 228 30.85 12.66 33.41
N TRP A 229 30.47 11.71 32.57
CA TRP A 229 29.85 10.46 32.98
C TRP A 229 30.91 9.35 32.98
N SER A 230 31.05 8.68 34.12
CA SER A 230 31.87 7.47 34.22
C SER A 230 30.95 6.26 34.36
N GLY A 231 30.79 5.54 33.23
CA GLY A 231 29.86 4.42 33.14
C GLY A 231 28.39 4.85 33.19
N THR A 232 27.55 4.01 33.81
CA THR A 232 26.11 4.25 33.94
C THR A 232 25.73 5.03 35.21
N ASP A 233 26.57 4.94 36.24
CA ASP A 233 26.13 5.27 37.60
C ASP A 233 26.89 6.42 38.25
N THR A 234 28.04 6.83 37.70
CA THR A 234 28.88 7.86 38.30
C THR A 234 28.90 9.14 37.48
N PHE A 235 28.65 10.26 38.15
CA PHE A 235 28.62 11.61 37.58
C PHE A 235 29.71 12.46 38.22
N LEU A 236 30.53 13.10 37.41
CA LEU A 236 31.61 13.96 37.83
C LEU A 236 31.35 15.40 37.37
N PHE A 237 31.17 16.30 38.34
CA PHE A 237 31.02 17.73 38.12
C PHE A 237 32.38 18.40 38.07
N ILE A 238 32.71 18.97 36.92
CA ILE A 238 33.98 19.68 36.68
C ILE A 238 33.63 21.05 36.14
N THR A 239 34.31 22.06 36.64
CA THR A 239 34.24 23.46 36.19
C THR A 239 35.49 23.84 35.42
N ARG A 240 35.44 24.96 34.69
CA ARG A 240 36.62 25.47 33.98
C ARG A 240 37.78 25.82 34.94
N GLU A 241 37.47 26.31 36.14
CA GLU A 241 38.45 26.58 37.19
C GLU A 241 39.17 25.30 37.65
N ASP A 242 38.45 24.17 37.76
CA ASP A 242 39.06 22.89 38.12
C ASP A 242 40.07 22.44 37.03
N TYR A 243 39.76 22.68 35.75
CA TYR A 243 40.68 22.42 34.63
C TYR A 243 41.90 23.34 34.64
N GLU A 244 41.72 24.63 34.92
CA GLU A 244 42.82 25.60 34.99
C GLU A 244 43.78 25.23 36.13
N HIS A 245 43.23 24.93 37.31
CA HIS A 245 44.02 24.48 38.46
C HIS A 245 44.75 23.16 38.17
N PHE A 246 44.08 22.19 37.52
CA PHE A 246 44.73 20.95 37.11
C PHE A 246 45.87 21.20 36.11
N ASN A 247 45.67 22.11 35.14
CA ASN A 247 46.69 22.45 34.15
C ASN A 247 47.89 23.17 34.76
N GLU A 248 47.68 24.05 35.75
CA GLU A 248 48.75 24.69 36.52
C GLU A 248 49.54 23.66 37.36
N GLN A 249 48.85 22.71 38.00
CA GLN A 249 49.50 21.62 38.73
C GLN A 249 50.31 20.71 37.80
N PHE A 250 49.77 20.38 36.63
CA PHE A 250 50.46 19.56 35.63
C PHE A 250 51.67 20.29 35.05
N SER A 251 51.55 21.60 34.77
CA SER A 251 52.64 22.42 34.25
C SER A 251 53.77 22.62 35.27
N SER A 252 53.44 22.71 36.56
CA SER A 252 54.42 22.91 37.64
C SER A 252 55.10 21.62 38.11
N ARG A 253 54.41 20.47 38.10
CA ARG A 253 54.93 19.18 38.60
C ARG A 253 55.31 18.19 37.49
N GLY A 254 54.99 18.47 36.23
CA GLY A 254 55.24 17.56 35.12
C GLY A 254 54.34 16.32 35.17
N LYS A 255 54.87 15.15 34.82
CA LYS A 255 54.10 13.89 34.82
C LYS A 255 53.77 13.45 36.25
N GLN A 256 52.49 13.50 36.62
CA GLN A 256 52.01 12.89 37.87
C GLN A 256 51.50 11.48 37.64
N SER A 257 51.82 10.59 38.58
CA SER A 257 51.17 9.29 38.73
C SER A 257 49.72 9.50 39.18
N ILE A 258 48.78 8.72 38.63
CA ILE A 258 47.36 8.76 38.99
C ILE A 258 47.15 8.56 40.50
N HIS A 259 48.09 7.94 41.20
CA HIS A 259 48.03 7.70 42.64
C HIS A 259 48.40 8.90 43.51
N ASP A 260 49.12 9.90 42.98
CA ASP A 260 49.55 11.09 43.72
C ASP A 260 48.64 12.30 43.50
N ALA A 261 47.75 12.23 42.50
CA ALA A 261 46.77 13.27 42.22
C ALA A 261 45.62 13.18 43.24
N THR A 262 45.64 14.07 44.22
CA THR A 262 44.49 14.32 45.11
C THR A 262 43.63 15.41 44.48
N LEU A 263 42.41 15.03 44.07
CA LEU A 263 41.34 15.93 43.63
C LEU A 263 40.72 16.65 44.83
#